data_AF-A0A2U3GX09-F1
#
_entry.id   AF-A0A2U3GX09-F1
#
_cell.length_a   1.000
_cell.length_b   1.000
_cell.length_c   1.000
_cell.angle_alpha   90.00
_cell.angle_beta   90.00
_cell.angle_gamma   90.00
#
_symmetry.space_group_name_H-M   'P 1'
#
loop_
_entity.id
_entity.type
_entity.pdbx_description
1 polymer ?
#
loop_
_entity_poly.entity_id
_entity_poly.type
_entity_poly.pdbx_seq_one_letter_code
_entity_poly.pdbx_strand_id
1 'polypeptide(L)'
;MEHRLEEPQLPAPRGPLSSAVEEYLRGTGPLPAPGQVAAAPVYGDDLQLALYLCYELHYRGFAGVAPDLEWDPELLRTRAALEARFLTALRADVPRHDGVDDALAPILVEPVDGTGVSHFLQDEGELWHVREYAAQRSLYHLKEADPHAWVLPRLQGRAKAAMAAVEFDEYGGGRPDRVHARLFADLMADLGLDTTYGRYLDAACAELLVTVNLMSLFGLHRSLRGALVGHFAAVEITSSPGSRRLAEAMRRTGAGPAAEHFYDEHVEADAVHEQVVRHDVIGGLLEDEPHLAPDIAFGVDATVFVEDRLGDRLLCDWRAGRSSLRTPLPQEFTHAS
;
A
#
# COMPACT_ATOMS: atom_id res chain seq x y z
N MET A 1 13.79 25.13 2.24
CA MET A 1 13.75 25.12 0.75
C MET A 1 12.36 24.63 0.40
N GLU A 2 11.52 25.47 -0.21
CA GLU A 2 10.15 25.09 -0.58
C GLU A 2 10.21 23.84 -1.48
N HIS A 3 9.77 22.69 -0.98
CA HIS A 3 9.49 21.54 -1.83
C HIS A 3 8.33 21.94 -2.73
N ARG A 4 8.64 22.37 -3.96
CA ARG A 4 7.65 22.38 -5.01
C ARG A 4 7.22 20.92 -5.15
N LEU A 5 5.97 20.61 -4.80
CA LEU A 5 5.41 19.28 -4.96
C LEU A 5 5.36 19.01 -6.47
N GLU A 6 6.43 18.42 -6.99
CA GLU A 6 6.50 17.98 -8.37
C GLU A 6 5.81 16.62 -8.47
N GLU A 7 4.89 16.51 -9.42
CA GLU A 7 4.23 15.26 -9.77
C GLU A 7 5.31 14.23 -10.21
N PRO A 8 5.10 12.94 -9.91
CA PRO A 8 6.06 11.91 -10.29
C PRO A 8 6.20 11.82 -11.81
N GLN A 9 7.38 11.39 -12.27
CA GLN A 9 7.57 11.04 -13.68
C GLN A 9 6.88 9.71 -14.01
N LEU A 10 6.46 9.56 -15.26
CA LEU A 10 6.02 8.25 -15.74
C LEU A 10 7.19 7.25 -15.70
N PRO A 11 6.98 6.03 -15.17
CA PRO A 11 7.99 4.98 -15.12
C PRO A 11 8.27 4.39 -16.51
N ALA A 12 9.32 3.59 -16.62
CA ALA A 12 9.54 2.75 -17.78
C ALA A 12 8.46 1.64 -17.86
N PRO A 13 7.89 1.37 -19.05
CA PRO A 13 6.86 0.36 -19.19
C PRO A 13 7.43 -1.04 -18.99
N ARG A 14 6.62 -1.93 -18.43
CA ARG A 14 7.01 -3.30 -18.07
C ARG A 14 6.40 -4.37 -18.98
N GLY A 15 5.69 -3.95 -20.02
CA GLY A 15 5.15 -4.79 -21.07
C GLY A 15 4.13 -4.04 -21.95
N PRO A 16 3.40 -4.77 -22.83
CA PRO A 16 2.47 -4.16 -23.77
C PRO A 16 1.32 -3.37 -23.13
N LEU A 17 0.84 -3.75 -21.93
CA LEU A 17 -0.27 -3.04 -21.28
C LEU A 17 0.18 -1.70 -20.72
N SER A 18 1.24 -1.72 -19.90
CA SER A 18 1.81 -0.51 -19.30
C SER A 18 2.36 0.46 -20.37
N SER A 19 2.97 -0.05 -21.46
CA SER A 19 3.38 0.77 -22.61
C SER A 19 2.18 1.49 -23.25
N ALA A 20 1.09 0.78 -23.53
CA ALA A 20 -0.08 1.37 -24.17
C ALA A 20 -0.78 2.39 -23.26
N VAL A 21 -0.88 2.13 -21.96
CA VAL A 21 -1.42 3.11 -20.99
C VAL A 21 -0.53 4.35 -20.94
N GLU A 22 0.79 4.17 -20.81
CA GLU A 22 1.75 5.28 -20.77
C GLU A 22 1.74 6.13 -22.06
N GLU A 23 1.71 5.48 -23.24
CA GLU A 23 1.59 6.17 -24.53
C GLU A 23 0.27 6.93 -24.64
N TYR A 24 -0.83 6.37 -24.14
CA TYR A 24 -2.12 7.07 -24.11
C TYR A 24 -2.08 8.29 -23.19
N LEU A 25 -1.51 8.17 -21.99
CA LEU A 25 -1.35 9.30 -21.05
C LEU A 25 -0.50 10.43 -21.64
N ARG A 26 0.44 10.12 -22.54
CA ARG A 26 1.23 11.13 -23.29
C ARG A 26 0.56 11.64 -24.56
N GLY A 27 -0.60 11.10 -24.94
CA GLY A 27 -1.29 11.42 -26.19
C GLY A 27 -0.56 10.91 -27.45
N THR A 28 0.28 9.89 -27.31
CA THR A 28 1.13 9.36 -28.41
C THR A 28 0.66 8.03 -28.98
N GLY A 29 -0.25 7.32 -28.31
CA GLY A 29 -0.71 6.00 -28.74
C GLY A 29 -2.10 5.61 -28.22
N PRO A 30 -2.67 4.51 -28.71
CA PRO A 30 -3.96 4.00 -28.25
C PRO A 30 -3.84 3.20 -26.95
N LEU A 31 -4.96 3.06 -26.24
CA LEU A 31 -5.09 2.14 -25.09
C LEU A 31 -4.94 0.67 -25.49
N PRO A 32 -4.57 -0.22 -24.56
CA PRO A 32 -4.40 -1.64 -24.85
C PRO A 32 -5.71 -2.30 -25.33
N ALA A 33 -5.58 -3.21 -26.29
CA ALA A 33 -6.74 -3.96 -26.78
C ALA A 33 -7.30 -4.89 -25.68
N PRO A 34 -8.64 -5.11 -25.62
CA PRO A 34 -9.25 -5.97 -24.61
C PRO A 34 -8.67 -7.39 -24.55
N GLY A 35 -8.24 -7.95 -25.70
CA GLY A 35 -7.60 -9.26 -25.77
C GLY A 35 -6.22 -9.31 -25.08
N GLN A 36 -5.48 -8.19 -25.07
CA GLN A 36 -4.20 -8.10 -24.35
C GLN A 36 -4.44 -8.10 -22.83
N VAL A 37 -5.44 -7.35 -22.37
CA VAL A 37 -5.83 -7.32 -20.95
C VAL A 37 -6.29 -8.71 -20.48
N ALA A 38 -7.08 -9.41 -21.29
CA ALA A 38 -7.58 -10.74 -20.96
C ALA A 38 -6.47 -11.81 -20.87
N ALA A 39 -5.40 -11.67 -21.66
CA ALA A 39 -4.30 -12.63 -21.71
C ALA A 39 -3.21 -12.40 -20.65
N ALA A 40 -3.12 -11.20 -20.08
CA ALA A 40 -2.05 -10.84 -19.15
C ALA A 40 -2.15 -11.59 -17.79
N PRO A 41 -1.01 -12.01 -17.21
CA PRO A 41 -0.97 -12.54 -15.85
C PRO A 41 -1.46 -11.49 -14.85
N VAL A 42 -2.44 -11.85 -14.02
CA VAL A 42 -3.17 -10.89 -13.17
C VAL A 42 -2.31 -10.26 -12.07
N TYR A 43 -1.43 -11.02 -11.43
CA TYR A 43 -0.44 -10.48 -10.48
C TYR A 43 0.89 -10.15 -11.16
N GLY A 44 0.91 -10.17 -12.50
CA GLY A 44 2.10 -9.92 -13.30
C GLY A 44 2.42 -8.44 -13.38
N ASP A 45 3.70 -8.18 -13.62
CA ASP A 45 4.26 -6.83 -13.52
C ASP A 45 3.64 -5.82 -14.50
N ASP A 46 3.42 -6.22 -15.75
CA ASP A 46 2.83 -5.37 -16.78
C ASP A 46 1.39 -4.93 -16.44
N LEU A 47 0.55 -5.86 -15.99
CA LEU A 47 -0.83 -5.55 -15.63
C LEU A 47 -0.90 -4.66 -14.39
N GLN A 48 -0.10 -4.97 -13.36
CA GLN A 48 -0.12 -4.24 -12.10
C GLN A 48 0.46 -2.83 -12.26
N LEU A 49 1.47 -2.64 -13.11
CA LEU A 49 1.92 -1.30 -13.45
C LEU A 49 0.86 -0.53 -14.23
N ALA A 50 0.26 -1.12 -15.27
CA ALA A 50 -0.82 -0.48 -16.03
C ALA A 50 -1.98 -0.03 -15.13
N LEU A 51 -2.35 -0.86 -14.16
CA LEU A 51 -3.40 -0.54 -13.18
C LEU A 51 -2.96 0.57 -12.21
N TYR A 52 -1.71 0.55 -11.73
CA TYR A 52 -1.15 1.61 -10.89
C TYR A 52 -1.19 2.96 -11.59
N LEU A 53 -0.77 3.03 -12.86
CA LEU A 53 -0.82 4.25 -13.66
C LEU A 53 -2.25 4.81 -13.77
N CYS A 54 -3.25 3.95 -13.91
CA CYS A 54 -4.65 4.36 -13.92
C CYS A 54 -5.12 4.92 -12.57
N TYR A 55 -4.64 4.37 -11.45
CA TYR A 55 -5.04 4.82 -10.12
C TYR A 55 -4.36 6.10 -9.67
N GLU A 56 -3.11 6.32 -10.07
CA GLU A 56 -2.35 7.50 -9.64
C GLU A 56 -2.97 8.81 -10.11
N LEU A 57 -3.79 8.78 -11.17
CA LEU A 57 -4.58 9.93 -11.62
C LEU A 57 -5.61 10.43 -10.60
N HIS A 58 -6.02 9.59 -9.65
CA HIS A 58 -6.92 9.99 -8.55
C HIS A 58 -6.18 10.52 -7.31
N TYR A 59 -4.86 10.58 -7.36
CA TYR A 59 -4.01 11.11 -6.30
C TYR A 59 -3.20 12.30 -6.83
N ARG A 60 -1.91 12.12 -7.14
CA ARG A 60 -1.04 13.21 -7.60
C ARG A 60 -0.84 13.27 -9.10
N GLY A 61 -1.36 12.29 -9.86
CA GLY A 61 -1.14 12.20 -11.30
C GLY A 61 0.33 12.01 -11.65
N PHE A 62 0.72 12.46 -12.85
CA PHE A 62 2.10 12.40 -13.33
C PHE A 62 2.47 13.69 -14.06
N ALA A 63 3.74 14.05 -13.98
CA ALA A 63 4.26 15.24 -14.65
C ALA A 63 4.00 15.18 -16.17
N GLY A 64 3.35 16.23 -16.68
CA GLY A 64 3.03 16.35 -18.11
C GLY A 64 1.83 15.53 -18.57
N VAL A 65 1.12 14.85 -17.66
CA VAL A 65 -0.16 14.19 -17.94
C VAL A 65 -1.31 15.13 -17.60
N ALA A 66 -2.30 15.22 -18.48
CA ALA A 66 -3.41 16.16 -18.31
C ALA A 66 -4.34 15.71 -17.16
N PRO A 67 -4.68 16.58 -16.17
CA PRO A 67 -5.49 16.17 -15.01
C PRO A 67 -6.91 15.70 -15.34
N ASP A 68 -7.46 16.13 -16.48
CA ASP A 68 -8.78 15.70 -16.97
C ASP A 68 -8.83 14.23 -17.40
N LEU A 69 -7.68 13.59 -17.61
CA LEU A 69 -7.58 12.15 -17.87
C LEU A 69 -8.05 11.30 -16.68
N GLU A 70 -8.14 11.87 -15.46
CA GLU A 70 -8.78 11.23 -14.31
C GLU A 70 -10.18 10.68 -14.65
N TRP A 71 -10.92 11.40 -15.50
CA TRP A 71 -12.30 11.05 -15.89
C TRP A 71 -12.44 10.71 -17.38
N ASP A 72 -11.33 10.40 -18.07
CA ASP A 72 -11.37 10.02 -19.47
C ASP A 72 -12.15 8.70 -19.67
N PRO A 73 -13.24 8.67 -20.47
CA PRO A 73 -14.08 7.49 -20.59
C PRO A 73 -13.38 6.26 -21.19
N GLU A 74 -12.38 6.46 -22.05
CA GLU A 74 -11.66 5.34 -22.65
C GLU A 74 -10.68 4.71 -21.65
N LEU A 75 -9.96 5.55 -20.91
CA LEU A 75 -9.06 5.11 -19.84
C LEU A 75 -9.84 4.41 -18.72
N LEU A 76 -10.98 4.95 -18.30
CA LEU A 76 -11.85 4.32 -17.32
C LEU A 76 -12.38 2.96 -17.77
N ARG A 77 -12.67 2.79 -19.08
CA ARG A 77 -13.06 1.49 -19.64
C ARG A 77 -11.91 0.48 -19.57
N THR A 78 -10.69 0.91 -19.86
CA THR A 78 -9.49 0.07 -19.72
C THR A 78 -9.25 -0.30 -18.27
N ARG A 79 -9.30 0.66 -17.34
CA ARG A 79 -9.16 0.42 -15.91
C ARG A 79 -10.19 -0.60 -15.41
N ALA A 80 -11.46 -0.43 -15.76
CA ALA A 80 -12.52 -1.37 -15.37
C ALA A 80 -12.24 -2.81 -15.84
N ALA A 81 -11.62 -3.00 -17.02
CA ALA A 81 -11.23 -4.33 -17.50
C ALA A 81 -10.06 -4.93 -16.70
N LEU A 82 -9.07 -4.11 -16.33
CA LEU A 82 -7.95 -4.50 -15.46
C LEU A 82 -8.44 -4.85 -14.05
N GLU A 83 -9.29 -4.00 -13.47
CA GLU A 83 -9.94 -4.20 -12.17
C GLU A 83 -10.77 -5.47 -12.13
N ALA A 84 -11.57 -5.73 -13.16
CA ALA A 84 -12.40 -6.94 -13.24
C ALA A 84 -11.54 -8.21 -13.21
N ARG A 85 -10.38 -8.21 -13.90
CA ARG A 85 -9.42 -9.32 -13.85
C ARG A 85 -8.85 -9.46 -12.44
N PHE A 86 -8.40 -8.37 -11.85
CA PHE A 86 -7.77 -8.35 -10.54
C PHE A 86 -8.72 -8.79 -9.42
N LEU A 87 -9.91 -8.20 -9.34
CA LEU A 87 -10.93 -8.56 -8.35
C LEU A 87 -11.40 -10.01 -8.51
N THR A 88 -11.53 -10.51 -9.74
CA THR A 88 -11.90 -11.91 -9.99
C THR A 88 -10.83 -12.87 -9.44
N ALA A 89 -9.55 -12.56 -9.67
CA ALA A 89 -8.45 -13.37 -9.15
C ALA A 89 -8.40 -13.33 -7.62
N LEU A 90 -8.49 -12.15 -7.01
CA LEU A 90 -8.53 -12.01 -5.55
C LEU A 90 -9.64 -12.87 -4.95
N ARG A 91 -10.88 -12.78 -5.45
CA ARG A 91 -12.01 -13.59 -4.95
C ARG A 91 -11.84 -15.11 -5.15
N ALA A 92 -10.97 -15.53 -6.07
CA ALA A 92 -10.67 -16.94 -6.32
C ALA A 92 -9.54 -17.45 -5.43
N ASP A 93 -8.54 -16.61 -5.16
CA ASP A 93 -7.27 -17.03 -4.57
C ASP A 93 -7.20 -16.81 -3.05
N VAL A 94 -8.00 -15.90 -2.49
CA VAL A 94 -8.02 -15.61 -1.05
C VAL A 94 -8.82 -16.67 -0.28
N PRO A 95 -8.48 -16.94 0.99
CA PRO A 95 -9.35 -17.69 1.90
C PRO A 95 -10.77 -17.10 1.92
N ARG A 96 -11.76 -17.94 2.20
CA ARG A 96 -13.15 -17.49 2.36
C ARG A 96 -13.59 -17.78 3.77
N HIS A 97 -13.34 -16.84 4.67
CA HIS A 97 -13.90 -16.91 6.01
C HIS A 97 -15.41 -16.64 5.97
N ASP A 98 -16.16 -17.35 6.82
CA ASP A 98 -17.63 -17.30 6.85
C ASP A 98 -18.16 -16.03 7.55
N GLY A 99 -17.32 -15.37 8.36
CA GLY A 99 -17.65 -14.15 9.08
C GLY A 99 -16.44 -13.29 9.44
N VAL A 100 -16.72 -12.08 9.92
CA VAL A 100 -15.67 -11.09 10.28
C VAL A 100 -14.79 -11.61 11.41
N ASP A 101 -15.38 -12.20 12.45
CA ASP A 101 -14.60 -12.73 13.58
C ASP A 101 -13.63 -13.84 13.15
N ASP A 102 -14.05 -14.71 12.22
CA ASP A 102 -13.21 -15.78 11.69
C ASP A 102 -12.03 -15.22 10.87
N ALA A 103 -12.26 -14.13 10.12
CA ALA A 103 -11.21 -13.46 9.36
C ALA A 103 -10.23 -12.69 10.26
N LEU A 104 -10.72 -12.08 11.34
CA LEU A 104 -9.89 -11.31 12.28
C LEU A 104 -9.11 -12.21 13.25
N ALA A 105 -9.66 -13.36 13.67
CA ALA A 105 -9.05 -14.21 14.68
C ALA A 105 -7.57 -14.59 14.40
N PRO A 106 -7.16 -14.95 13.17
CA PRO A 106 -5.76 -15.29 12.87
C PRO A 106 -4.80 -14.10 13.02
N ILE A 107 -5.24 -12.88 12.72
CA ILE A 107 -4.38 -11.68 12.75
C ILE A 107 -4.33 -11.01 14.13
N LEU A 108 -5.23 -11.38 15.04
CA LEU A 108 -5.23 -10.89 16.43
C LEU A 108 -4.17 -11.54 17.32
N VAL A 109 -3.56 -12.63 16.86
CA VAL A 109 -2.58 -13.40 17.64
C VAL A 109 -1.22 -13.29 16.98
N GLU A 110 -0.25 -12.73 17.71
CA GLU A 110 1.13 -12.70 17.26
C GLU A 110 1.74 -14.11 17.31
N PRO A 111 2.28 -14.63 16.20
CA PRO A 111 2.96 -15.93 16.20
C PRO A 111 4.23 -15.84 17.05
N VAL A 112 4.37 -16.74 18.04
CA VAL A 112 5.55 -16.80 18.93
C VAL A 112 6.85 -17.02 18.14
N ASP A 113 6.80 -17.82 17.08
CA ASP A 113 7.91 -18.12 16.18
C ASP A 113 7.67 -17.51 14.78
N GLY A 114 7.32 -16.23 14.73
CA GLY A 114 7.05 -15.52 13.47
C GLY A 114 8.27 -15.47 12.54
N THR A 115 8.05 -15.67 11.24
CA THR A 115 9.12 -15.72 10.22
C THR A 115 8.93 -14.72 9.07
N GLY A 116 7.97 -13.81 9.22
CA GLY A 116 7.63 -12.79 8.22
C GLY A 116 8.65 -11.66 8.13
N VAL A 117 8.40 -10.71 7.22
CA VAL A 117 9.32 -9.60 6.89
C VAL A 117 9.78 -8.81 8.10
N SER A 118 8.86 -8.41 8.99
CA SER A 118 9.23 -7.65 10.20
C SER A 118 10.12 -8.46 11.15
N HIS A 119 9.94 -9.78 11.23
CA HIS A 119 10.79 -10.66 12.06
C HIS A 119 12.19 -10.77 11.45
N PHE A 120 12.27 -11.04 10.15
CA PHE A 120 13.56 -11.05 9.45
C PHE A 120 14.28 -9.71 9.61
N LEU A 121 13.58 -8.59 9.38
CA LEU A 121 14.16 -7.26 9.55
C LEU A 121 14.56 -6.97 11.00
N GLN A 122 13.89 -7.53 12.00
CA GLN A 122 14.28 -7.40 13.42
C GLN A 122 15.45 -8.32 13.80
N ASP A 123 15.56 -9.53 13.29
CA ASP A 123 16.53 -10.49 13.83
C ASP A 123 17.80 -10.57 12.98
N GLU A 124 17.64 -10.47 11.65
CA GLU A 124 18.68 -10.74 10.65
C GLU A 124 18.93 -9.55 9.71
N GLY A 125 18.02 -8.59 9.68
CA GLY A 125 18.02 -7.49 8.74
C GLY A 125 19.26 -6.61 8.84
N GLU A 126 19.99 -6.53 7.74
CA GLU A 126 21.01 -5.50 7.47
C GLU A 126 20.42 -4.19 6.92
N LEU A 127 21.17 -3.09 7.02
CA LEU A 127 20.74 -1.74 6.59
C LEU A 127 20.26 -1.69 5.13
N TRP A 128 20.86 -2.45 4.23
CA TRP A 128 20.42 -2.47 2.83
C TRP A 128 19.05 -3.12 2.65
N HIS A 129 18.66 -4.11 3.47
CA HIS A 129 17.31 -4.67 3.47
C HIS A 129 16.28 -3.62 3.93
N VAL A 130 16.63 -2.88 4.99
CA VAL A 130 15.80 -1.79 5.52
C VAL A 130 15.59 -0.69 4.48
N ARG A 131 16.65 -0.31 3.77
CA ARG A 131 16.58 0.65 2.64
C ARG A 131 15.69 0.15 1.51
N GLU A 132 15.81 -1.12 1.12
CA GLU A 132 14.92 -1.68 0.11
C GLU A 132 13.47 -1.73 0.56
N TYR A 133 13.23 -2.12 1.82
CA TYR A 133 11.90 -2.16 2.40
C TYR A 133 11.24 -0.77 2.36
N ALA A 134 11.96 0.27 2.80
CA ALA A 134 11.46 1.65 2.75
C ALA A 134 11.25 2.15 1.31
N ALA A 135 12.18 1.83 0.38
CA ALA A 135 12.03 2.18 -1.03
C ALA A 135 10.79 1.55 -1.67
N GLN A 136 10.52 0.26 -1.40
CA GLN A 136 9.28 -0.41 -1.80
C GLN A 136 8.08 0.33 -1.17
N ARG A 137 8.01 0.36 0.16
CA ARG A 137 6.89 0.91 0.93
C ARG A 137 6.56 2.39 0.60
N SER A 138 7.52 3.16 0.08
CA SER A 138 7.31 4.55 -0.36
C SER A 138 6.16 4.75 -1.35
N LEU A 139 5.78 3.74 -2.14
CA LEU A 139 4.67 3.86 -3.10
C LEU A 139 3.29 4.00 -2.43
N TYR A 140 3.16 3.55 -1.19
CA TYR A 140 1.99 3.77 -0.36
C TYR A 140 2.27 4.86 0.68
N HIS A 141 3.31 4.72 1.50
CA HIS A 141 3.44 5.57 2.69
C HIS A 141 3.64 7.06 2.38
N LEU A 142 4.15 7.44 1.19
CA LEU A 142 4.20 8.87 0.81
C LEU A 142 2.83 9.47 0.44
N LYS A 143 1.77 8.66 0.51
CA LYS A 143 0.33 9.01 0.44
C LYS A 143 -0.48 8.21 1.47
N GLU A 144 0.12 7.92 2.63
CA GLU A 144 -0.55 7.23 3.74
C GLU A 144 -1.90 7.89 4.05
N ALA A 145 -2.90 7.05 4.37
CA ALA A 145 -4.32 7.38 4.56
C ALA A 145 -5.11 7.83 3.32
N ASP A 146 -4.49 8.35 2.24
CA ASP A 146 -5.24 8.83 1.06
C ASP A 146 -6.20 7.76 0.46
N PRO A 147 -5.80 6.47 0.29
CA PRO A 147 -6.72 5.45 -0.23
C PRO A 147 -7.88 5.11 0.71
N HIS A 148 -7.68 5.25 2.02
CA HIS A 148 -8.66 4.94 3.05
C HIS A 148 -9.72 6.05 3.18
N ALA A 149 -9.30 7.31 3.00
CA ALA A 149 -10.19 8.48 3.01
C ALA A 149 -11.39 8.37 2.04
N TRP A 150 -11.26 7.63 0.94
CA TRP A 150 -12.36 7.39 -0.01
C TRP A 150 -13.57 6.67 0.60
N VAL A 151 -13.42 6.03 1.77
CA VAL A 151 -14.52 5.40 2.49
C VAL A 151 -15.40 6.41 3.22
N LEU A 152 -14.85 7.56 3.64
CA LEU A 152 -15.54 8.54 4.49
C LEU A 152 -16.87 9.07 3.89
N PRO A 153 -16.98 9.35 2.58
CA PRO A 153 -18.26 9.75 1.98
C PRO A 153 -19.31 8.64 1.98
N ARG A 154 -18.91 7.39 2.20
CA ARG A 154 -19.74 6.18 2.07
C ARG A 154 -20.18 5.60 3.40
N LEU A 155 -19.50 5.97 4.48
CA LEU A 155 -19.89 5.62 5.85
C LEU A 155 -20.89 6.63 6.42
N GLN A 156 -21.66 6.20 7.41
CA GLN A 156 -22.59 7.01 8.19
C GLN A 156 -22.46 6.68 9.68
N GLY A 157 -23.12 7.44 10.54
CA GLY A 157 -23.26 7.12 11.96
C GLY A 157 -21.93 6.95 12.71
N ARG A 158 -21.91 5.98 13.62
CA ARG A 158 -20.77 5.67 14.50
C ARG A 158 -19.52 5.28 13.70
N ALA A 159 -19.69 4.45 12.67
CA ALA A 159 -18.58 4.02 11.82
C ALA A 159 -17.88 5.19 11.13
N LYS A 160 -18.65 6.16 10.62
CA LYS A 160 -18.07 7.36 10.00
C LYS A 160 -17.29 8.21 10.99
N ALA A 161 -17.86 8.45 12.16
CA ALA A 161 -17.23 9.28 13.18
C ALA A 161 -15.91 8.67 13.67
N ALA A 162 -15.89 7.35 13.88
CA ALA A 162 -14.70 6.61 14.28
C ALA A 162 -13.63 6.60 13.16
N MET A 163 -14.01 6.27 11.92
CA MET A 163 -13.08 6.30 10.78
C MET A 163 -12.46 7.68 10.59
N ALA A 164 -13.27 8.74 10.67
CA ALA A 164 -12.77 10.11 10.54
C ALA A 164 -11.81 10.52 11.66
N ALA A 165 -11.98 9.96 12.86
CA ALA A 165 -11.08 10.23 13.99
C ALA A 165 -9.71 9.59 13.77
N VAL A 166 -9.66 8.34 13.27
CA VAL A 166 -8.39 7.67 12.93
C VAL A 166 -7.71 8.41 11.78
N GLU A 167 -8.42 8.67 10.67
CA GLU A 167 -7.88 9.45 9.54
C GLU A 167 -7.35 10.82 9.97
N PHE A 168 -8.02 11.51 10.90
CA PHE A 168 -7.53 12.79 11.41
C PHE A 168 -6.17 12.66 12.11
N ASP A 169 -5.93 11.55 12.81
CA ASP A 169 -4.64 11.25 13.43
C ASP A 169 -3.56 10.95 12.39
N GLU A 170 -3.87 10.11 11.38
CA GLU A 170 -2.98 9.81 10.25
C GLU A 170 -2.55 11.07 9.47
N TYR A 171 -3.46 12.05 9.36
CA TYR A 171 -3.16 13.39 8.82
C TYR A 171 -2.53 14.35 9.85
N GLY A 172 -1.89 13.81 10.90
CA GLY A 172 -1.09 14.53 11.89
C GLY A 172 -1.90 15.32 12.92
N GLY A 173 -3.21 15.09 13.03
CA GLY A 173 -4.10 15.87 13.88
C GLY A 173 -4.17 17.35 13.50
N GLY A 174 -4.06 17.64 12.20
CA GLY A 174 -4.02 19.00 11.67
C GLY A 174 -2.66 19.69 11.75
N ARG A 175 -1.59 18.95 12.09
CA ARG A 175 -0.20 19.45 12.12
C ARG A 175 0.57 18.89 10.92
N PRO A 176 0.96 19.74 9.94
CA PRO A 176 1.55 19.27 8.69
C PRO A 176 2.89 18.56 8.87
N ASP A 177 3.65 18.89 9.92
CA ASP A 177 4.90 18.25 10.30
C ASP A 177 4.72 16.86 10.91
N ARG A 178 3.48 16.46 11.22
CA ARG A 178 3.15 15.14 11.81
C ARG A 178 2.30 14.26 10.91
N VAL A 179 1.98 14.70 9.70
CA VAL A 179 1.29 13.84 8.72
C VAL A 179 2.17 12.59 8.51
N HIS A 180 1.61 11.39 8.58
CA HIS A 180 2.42 10.16 8.55
C HIS A 180 3.23 10.02 7.27
N ALA A 181 2.69 10.47 6.13
CA ALA A 181 3.44 10.56 4.88
C ALA A 181 4.69 11.48 4.96
N ARG A 182 4.65 12.54 5.79
CA ARG A 182 5.82 13.38 6.06
C ARG A 182 6.82 12.67 6.96
N LEU A 183 6.35 12.00 8.02
CA LEU A 183 7.21 11.22 8.90
C LEU A 183 7.93 10.09 8.14
N PHE A 184 7.24 9.42 7.20
CA PHE A 184 7.86 8.42 6.33
C PHE A 184 8.91 9.03 5.40
N ALA A 185 8.69 10.23 4.88
CA ALA A 185 9.69 10.94 4.10
C ALA A 185 10.94 11.28 4.94
N ASP A 186 10.77 11.65 6.21
CA ASP A 186 11.90 11.91 7.12
C ASP A 186 12.65 10.60 7.46
N LEU A 187 11.95 9.47 7.65
CA LEU A 187 12.55 8.13 7.73
C LEU A 187 13.38 7.79 6.48
N MET A 188 12.85 8.08 5.29
CA MET A 188 13.57 7.83 4.03
C MET A 188 14.84 8.67 3.94
N ALA A 189 14.81 9.93 4.39
CA ALA A 189 15.97 10.82 4.40
C ALA A 189 17.08 10.29 5.32
N ASP A 190 16.72 9.79 6.50
CA ASP A 190 17.62 9.12 7.45
C ASP A 190 18.31 7.89 6.82
N LEU A 191 17.55 7.12 6.04
CA LEU A 191 18.05 5.99 5.28
C LEU A 191 18.85 6.37 4.02
N GLY A 192 19.05 7.66 3.73
CA GLY A 192 19.77 8.13 2.54
C GLY A 192 19.00 7.89 1.22
N LEU A 193 17.68 7.78 1.29
CA LEU A 193 16.80 7.60 0.14
C LEU A 193 16.29 8.94 -0.39
N ASP A 194 15.91 8.96 -1.66
CA ASP A 194 15.29 10.10 -2.32
C ASP A 194 13.80 10.13 -1.97
N THR A 195 13.37 11.18 -1.30
CA THR A 195 12.02 11.32 -0.73
C THR A 195 10.98 11.80 -1.75
N THR A 196 11.37 11.97 -3.01
CA THR A 196 10.46 12.42 -4.06
C THR A 196 9.34 11.41 -4.25
N TYR A 197 8.09 11.88 -4.26
CA TYR A 197 6.92 11.04 -4.46
C TYR A 197 7.01 10.26 -5.77
N GLY A 198 6.72 8.96 -5.74
CA GLY A 198 6.79 8.06 -6.90
C GLY A 198 8.20 7.73 -7.40
N ARG A 199 9.27 8.20 -6.73
CA ARG A 199 10.67 8.00 -7.16
C ARG A 199 11.03 6.53 -7.42
N TYR A 200 10.54 5.65 -6.56
CA TYR A 200 10.88 4.23 -6.59
C TYR A 200 9.89 3.39 -7.40
N LEU A 201 8.97 4.01 -8.14
CA LEU A 201 7.98 3.29 -8.96
C LEU A 201 8.65 2.39 -10.00
N ASP A 202 9.75 2.84 -10.62
CA ASP A 202 10.52 2.01 -11.56
C ASP A 202 11.19 0.80 -10.90
N ALA A 203 11.65 0.96 -9.66
CA ALA A 203 12.41 -0.06 -8.94
C ALA A 203 11.51 -1.09 -8.23
N ALA A 204 10.30 -0.71 -7.84
CA ALA A 204 9.36 -1.53 -7.08
C ALA A 204 9.01 -2.86 -7.75
N CYS A 205 8.81 -3.93 -6.96
CA CYS A 205 8.36 -5.22 -7.48
C CYS A 205 6.85 -5.23 -7.79
N ALA A 206 6.40 -6.21 -8.58
CA ALA A 206 4.99 -6.38 -8.92
C ALA A 206 4.14 -6.64 -7.68
N GLU A 207 4.64 -7.41 -6.71
CA GLU A 207 3.92 -7.77 -5.49
C GLU A 207 3.59 -6.55 -4.64
N LEU A 208 4.48 -5.55 -4.60
CA LEU A 208 4.16 -4.28 -3.97
C LEU A 208 3.09 -3.51 -4.75
N LEU A 209 3.17 -3.46 -6.09
CA LEU A 209 2.13 -2.81 -6.89
C LEU A 209 0.75 -3.45 -6.63
N VAL A 210 0.70 -4.78 -6.43
CA VAL A 210 -0.53 -5.48 -6.04
C VAL A 210 -1.07 -4.95 -4.71
N THR A 211 -0.24 -4.74 -3.69
CA THR A 211 -0.70 -4.21 -2.39
C THR A 211 -1.26 -2.81 -2.53
N VAL A 212 -0.58 -1.90 -3.23
CA VAL A 212 -1.03 -0.51 -3.42
C VAL A 212 -2.30 -0.44 -4.28
N ASN A 213 -2.38 -1.26 -5.33
CA ASN A 213 -3.55 -1.32 -6.21
C ASN A 213 -4.79 -1.87 -5.50
N LEU A 214 -4.63 -2.78 -4.53
CA LEU A 214 -5.73 -3.31 -3.71
C LEU A 214 -6.45 -2.18 -2.97
N MET A 215 -5.69 -1.29 -2.35
CA MET A 215 -6.23 -0.16 -1.58
C MET A 215 -7.08 0.75 -2.47
N SER A 216 -6.57 1.08 -3.66
CA SER A 216 -7.28 1.94 -4.62
C SER A 216 -8.50 1.23 -5.24
N LEU A 217 -8.42 -0.08 -5.47
CA LEU A 217 -9.57 -0.88 -5.91
C LEU A 217 -10.72 -0.80 -4.89
N PHE A 218 -10.42 -0.99 -3.61
CA PHE A 218 -11.44 -0.91 -2.56
C PHE A 218 -11.91 0.54 -2.33
N GLY A 219 -10.97 1.49 -2.37
CA GLY A 219 -11.20 2.91 -2.20
C GLY A 219 -12.08 3.53 -3.27
N LEU A 220 -11.88 3.25 -4.55
CA LEU A 220 -12.62 3.93 -5.62
C LEU A 220 -14.01 3.33 -5.89
N HIS A 221 -14.32 2.14 -5.36
CA HIS A 221 -15.58 1.44 -5.63
C HIS A 221 -16.51 1.39 -4.42
N ARG A 222 -17.65 2.11 -4.47
CA ARG A 222 -18.64 2.12 -3.38
C ARG A 222 -19.13 0.73 -2.98
N SER A 223 -19.23 -0.18 -3.95
CA SER A 223 -19.62 -1.58 -3.72
C SER A 223 -18.58 -2.37 -2.91
N LEU A 224 -17.34 -1.88 -2.79
CA LEU A 224 -16.25 -2.52 -2.06
C LEU A 224 -15.94 -1.79 -0.73
N ARG A 225 -16.84 -0.92 -0.25
CA ARG A 225 -16.62 -0.18 1.01
C ARG A 225 -16.41 -1.10 2.23
N GLY A 226 -17.10 -2.23 2.28
CA GLY A 226 -16.89 -3.24 3.33
C GLY A 226 -15.48 -3.83 3.24
N ALA A 227 -15.01 -4.14 2.02
CA ALA A 227 -13.65 -4.63 1.78
C ALA A 227 -12.58 -3.59 2.15
N LEU A 228 -12.82 -2.29 1.92
CA LEU A 228 -11.90 -1.25 2.38
C LEU A 228 -11.83 -1.20 3.91
N VAL A 229 -12.98 -1.31 4.61
CA VAL A 229 -13.01 -1.36 6.08
C VAL A 229 -12.30 -2.61 6.61
N GLY A 230 -12.48 -3.76 5.97
CA GLY A 230 -11.76 -4.99 6.31
C GLY A 230 -10.25 -4.89 6.09
N HIS A 231 -9.84 -4.31 4.96
CA HIS A 231 -8.44 -4.01 4.69
C HIS A 231 -7.84 -3.09 5.76
N PHE A 232 -8.53 -2.01 6.08
CA PHE A 232 -8.10 -1.06 7.11
C PHE A 232 -7.93 -1.75 8.47
N ALA A 233 -8.92 -2.55 8.89
CA ALA A 233 -8.82 -3.33 10.11
C ALA A 233 -7.61 -4.28 10.14
N ALA A 234 -7.29 -4.93 9.01
CA ALA A 234 -6.13 -5.81 8.94
C ALA A 234 -4.81 -5.06 9.14
N VAL A 235 -4.67 -3.87 8.54
CA VAL A 235 -3.49 -3.01 8.72
C VAL A 235 -3.38 -2.57 10.19
N GLU A 236 -4.45 -2.02 10.75
CA GLU A 236 -4.47 -1.49 12.13
C GLU A 236 -4.18 -2.56 13.18
N ILE A 237 -4.74 -3.76 13.01
CA ILE A 237 -4.51 -4.89 13.94
C ILE A 237 -3.05 -5.36 13.92
N THR A 238 -2.45 -5.39 12.74
CA THR A 238 -1.09 -5.92 12.58
C THR A 238 -0.01 -4.86 12.75
N SER A 239 -0.37 -3.58 12.75
CA SER A 239 0.58 -2.48 12.72
C SER A 239 1.37 -2.34 14.02
N SER A 240 0.75 -2.16 15.19
CA SER A 240 1.49 -1.96 16.45
C SER A 240 2.57 -3.04 16.74
N PRO A 241 2.28 -4.36 16.64
CA PRO A 241 3.33 -5.36 16.82
C PRO A 241 4.37 -5.31 15.69
N GLY A 242 3.95 -5.11 14.43
CA GLY A 242 4.87 -4.97 13.29
C GLY A 242 5.84 -3.79 13.42
N SER A 243 5.30 -2.63 13.77
CA SER A 243 6.02 -1.38 14.00
C SER A 243 6.99 -1.49 15.16
N ARG A 244 6.67 -2.23 16.24
CA ARG A 244 7.62 -2.49 17.33
C ARG A 244 8.88 -3.21 16.82
N ARG A 245 8.69 -4.24 15.99
CA ARG A 245 9.80 -5.01 15.39
C ARG A 245 10.60 -4.16 14.41
N LEU A 246 9.93 -3.33 13.62
CA LEU A 246 10.58 -2.42 12.67
C LEU A 246 11.36 -1.30 13.38
N ALA A 247 10.85 -0.76 14.49
CA ALA A 247 11.58 0.20 15.31
C ALA A 247 12.87 -0.42 15.90
N GLU A 248 12.82 -1.68 16.33
CA GLU A 248 14.02 -2.42 16.75
C GLU A 248 14.99 -2.68 15.58
N ALA A 249 14.48 -2.99 14.39
CA ALA A 249 15.29 -3.09 13.17
C ALA A 249 16.01 -1.77 12.86
N MET A 250 15.32 -0.63 12.96
CA MET A 250 15.89 0.70 12.72
C MET A 250 17.01 1.01 13.71
N ARG A 251 16.77 0.78 15.02
CA ARG A 251 17.79 0.96 16.08
C ARG A 251 19.03 0.12 15.85
N ARG A 252 18.86 -1.17 15.55
CA ARG A 252 19.99 -2.11 15.40
C ARG A 252 20.82 -1.80 14.15
N THR A 253 20.17 -1.40 13.06
CA THR A 253 20.85 -1.11 11.78
C THR A 253 21.42 0.30 11.71
N GLY A 254 21.18 1.14 12.73
CA GLY A 254 21.64 2.53 12.76
C GLY A 254 20.95 3.39 11.70
N ALA A 255 19.66 3.13 11.44
CA ALA A 255 18.89 3.78 10.38
C ALA A 255 18.71 5.29 10.60
N GLY A 256 18.68 5.73 11.86
CA GLY A 256 18.55 7.15 12.23
C GLY A 256 17.31 7.44 13.10
N PRO A 257 17.31 8.58 13.81
CA PRO A 257 16.27 8.91 14.79
C PRO A 257 14.88 9.15 14.19
N ALA A 258 14.77 9.70 12.97
CA ALA A 258 13.48 9.86 12.29
C ALA A 258 12.94 8.51 11.80
N ALA A 259 13.82 7.61 11.36
CA ALA A 259 13.43 6.26 10.98
C ALA A 259 12.90 5.46 12.19
N GLU A 260 13.52 5.60 13.35
CA GLU A 260 13.01 5.03 14.61
C GLU A 260 11.69 5.66 15.02
N HIS A 261 11.60 7.00 14.99
CA HIS A 261 10.42 7.75 15.42
C HIS A 261 9.16 7.39 14.61
N PHE A 262 9.27 7.21 13.30
CA PHE A 262 8.14 6.82 12.46
C PHE A 262 7.44 5.55 12.99
N TYR A 263 8.21 4.50 13.31
CA TYR A 263 7.62 3.26 13.81
C TYR A 263 7.23 3.33 15.29
N ASP A 264 7.97 4.08 16.12
CA ASP A 264 7.58 4.27 17.52
C ASP A 264 6.22 5.00 17.62
N GLU A 265 5.92 5.96 16.72
CA GLU A 265 4.60 6.62 16.64
C GLU A 265 3.48 5.60 16.36
N HIS A 266 3.67 4.72 15.37
CA HIS A 266 2.70 3.67 15.02
C HIS A 266 2.56 2.58 16.10
N VAL A 267 3.57 2.38 16.97
CA VAL A 267 3.41 1.47 18.12
C VAL A 267 2.36 2.01 19.08
N GLU A 268 2.38 3.31 19.36
CA GLU A 268 1.50 3.96 20.34
C GLU A 268 0.11 4.27 19.76
N ALA A 269 0.05 4.90 18.58
CA ALA A 269 -1.20 5.29 17.93
C ALA A 269 -2.04 4.07 17.56
N ASP A 270 -1.44 3.07 16.91
CA ASP A 270 -2.22 1.98 16.31
C ASP A 270 -2.75 0.99 17.35
N ALA A 271 -2.14 0.95 18.54
CA ALA A 271 -2.70 0.18 19.67
C ALA A 271 -4.08 0.72 20.10
N VAL A 272 -4.32 2.02 19.92
CA VAL A 272 -5.62 2.65 20.15
C VAL A 272 -6.51 2.49 18.91
N HIS A 273 -5.95 2.72 17.72
CA HIS A 273 -6.69 2.61 16.46
C HIS A 273 -7.28 1.22 16.25
N GLU A 274 -6.54 0.15 16.56
CA GLU A 274 -7.04 -1.23 16.50
C GLU A 274 -8.40 -1.38 17.21
N GLN A 275 -8.50 -0.87 18.43
CA GLN A 275 -9.70 -0.98 19.26
C GLN A 275 -10.85 -0.16 18.67
N VAL A 276 -10.56 1.06 18.22
CA VAL A 276 -11.54 1.95 17.57
C VAL A 276 -12.06 1.31 16.28
N VAL A 277 -11.18 0.72 15.47
CA VAL A 277 -11.57 0.12 14.20
C VAL A 277 -12.41 -1.13 14.39
N ARG A 278 -12.01 -2.02 15.31
CA ARG A 278 -12.79 -3.24 15.60
C ARG A 278 -14.14 -2.95 16.22
N HIS A 279 -14.21 -2.03 17.19
CA HIS A 279 -15.43 -1.83 17.96
C HIS A 279 -16.36 -0.76 17.41
N ASP A 280 -15.81 0.34 16.89
CA ASP A 280 -16.60 1.48 16.44
C ASP A 280 -16.74 1.56 14.92
N VAL A 281 -15.67 1.28 14.15
CA VAL A 281 -15.76 1.26 12.68
C VAL A 281 -16.53 0.01 12.21
N ILE A 282 -16.00 -1.19 12.48
CA ILE A 282 -16.66 -2.46 12.09
C ILE A 282 -17.98 -2.62 12.83
N GLY A 283 -17.97 -2.46 14.16
CA GLY A 283 -19.18 -2.62 14.98
C GLY A 283 -20.29 -1.65 14.55
N GLY A 284 -19.96 -0.37 14.35
CA GLY A 284 -20.93 0.62 13.88
C GLY A 284 -21.42 0.33 12.46
N LEU A 285 -20.55 -0.17 11.57
CA LEU A 285 -20.94 -0.49 10.21
C LEU A 285 -21.89 -1.69 10.16
N LEU A 286 -21.65 -2.72 10.97
CA LEU A 286 -22.49 -3.93 10.99
C LEU A 286 -23.81 -3.75 11.75
N GLU A 287 -23.90 -2.78 12.65
CA GLU A 287 -25.17 -2.37 13.26
C GLU A 287 -26.14 -1.82 12.20
N ASP A 288 -25.66 -0.95 11.31
CA ASP A 288 -26.46 -0.32 10.27
C ASP A 288 -26.57 -1.17 8.99
N GLU A 289 -25.48 -1.87 8.63
CA GLU A 289 -25.31 -2.57 7.35
C GLU A 289 -24.75 -4.01 7.53
N PRO A 290 -25.47 -4.92 8.23
CA PRO A 290 -24.96 -6.27 8.55
C PRO A 290 -24.63 -7.14 7.31
N HIS A 291 -25.24 -6.82 6.16
CA HIS A 291 -24.98 -7.49 4.89
C HIS A 291 -23.54 -7.30 4.36
N LEU A 292 -22.76 -6.37 4.93
CA LEU A 292 -21.37 -6.12 4.55
C LEU A 292 -20.35 -7.04 5.24
N ALA A 293 -20.77 -7.89 6.19
CA ALA A 293 -19.86 -8.80 6.89
C ALA A 293 -18.98 -9.65 5.93
N PRO A 294 -19.51 -10.24 4.82
CA PRO A 294 -18.67 -10.97 3.87
C PRO A 294 -17.67 -10.09 3.12
N ASP A 295 -18.02 -8.82 2.84
CA ASP A 295 -17.11 -7.88 2.19
C ASP A 295 -15.97 -7.48 3.14
N ILE A 296 -16.26 -7.28 4.43
CA ILE A 296 -15.25 -7.01 5.46
C ILE A 296 -14.28 -8.19 5.59
N ALA A 297 -14.80 -9.42 5.71
CA ALA A 297 -13.97 -10.62 5.74
C ALA A 297 -13.08 -10.74 4.49
N PHE A 298 -13.66 -10.52 3.30
CA PHE A 298 -12.90 -10.49 2.04
C PHE A 298 -11.80 -9.42 2.02
N GLY A 299 -12.05 -8.24 2.60
CA GLY A 299 -11.05 -7.18 2.73
C GLY A 299 -9.84 -7.60 3.57
N VAL A 300 -10.09 -8.27 4.70
CA VAL A 300 -9.04 -8.84 5.56
C VAL A 300 -8.27 -9.91 4.80
N ASP A 301 -8.97 -10.89 4.22
CA ASP A 301 -8.39 -12.03 3.51
C ASP A 301 -7.52 -11.59 2.32
N ALA A 302 -8.01 -10.62 1.55
CA ALA A 302 -7.26 -10.06 0.43
C ALA A 302 -6.01 -9.32 0.90
N THR A 303 -6.07 -8.62 2.03
CA THR A 303 -4.92 -7.87 2.58
C THR A 303 -3.83 -8.82 3.04
N VAL A 304 -4.18 -9.82 3.85
CA VAL A 304 -3.23 -10.85 4.31
C VAL A 304 -2.61 -11.57 3.11
N PHE A 305 -3.42 -11.98 2.13
CA PHE A 305 -2.93 -12.67 0.94
C PHE A 305 -1.91 -11.85 0.14
N VAL A 306 -2.17 -10.55 -0.11
CA VAL A 306 -1.22 -9.74 -0.89
C VAL A 306 0.04 -9.38 -0.11
N GLU A 307 -0.07 -9.21 1.21
CA GLU A 307 1.06 -8.96 2.10
C GLU A 307 1.95 -10.21 2.24
N ASP A 308 1.38 -11.41 2.35
CA ASP A 308 2.12 -12.66 2.34
C ASP A 308 2.89 -12.85 1.03
N ARG A 309 2.27 -12.54 -0.12
CA ARG A 309 2.94 -12.59 -1.42
C ARG A 309 4.11 -11.61 -1.52
N LEU A 310 3.94 -10.39 -1.01
CA LEU A 310 5.03 -9.42 -0.93
C LEU A 310 6.13 -9.96 0.00
N GLY A 311 5.76 -10.47 1.17
CA GLY A 311 6.70 -11.01 2.14
C GLY A 311 7.53 -12.17 1.59
N ASP A 312 6.88 -13.13 0.93
CA ASP A 312 7.54 -14.25 0.26
C ASP A 312 8.54 -13.78 -0.78
N ARG A 313 8.15 -12.78 -1.59
CA ARG A 313 9.04 -12.19 -2.61
C ARG A 313 10.27 -11.55 -1.98
N LEU A 314 10.08 -10.67 -0.97
CA LEU A 314 11.17 -9.96 -0.30
C LEU A 314 12.13 -10.96 0.37
N LEU A 315 11.60 -11.86 1.19
CA LEU A 315 12.38 -12.84 1.95
C LEU A 315 13.13 -13.81 1.05
N CYS A 316 12.55 -14.23 -0.08
CA CYS A 316 13.20 -15.11 -1.03
C CYS A 316 14.47 -14.48 -1.63
N ASP A 317 14.41 -13.21 -2.04
CA ASP A 317 15.58 -12.53 -2.60
C ASP A 317 16.60 -12.17 -1.52
N TRP A 318 16.17 -11.65 -0.38
CA TRP A 318 17.04 -11.27 0.73
C TRP A 318 17.82 -12.45 1.31
N ARG A 319 17.15 -13.58 1.58
CA ARG A 319 17.83 -14.81 2.05
C ARG A 319 18.81 -15.39 1.02
N ALA A 320 18.64 -15.03 -0.25
CA ALA A 320 19.57 -15.40 -1.32
C ALA A 320 20.65 -14.33 -1.58
N GLY A 321 20.74 -13.28 -0.75
CA GLY A 321 21.69 -12.18 -0.89
C GLY A 321 21.47 -11.32 -2.14
N ARG A 322 20.23 -11.23 -2.61
CA ARG A 322 19.85 -10.44 -3.80
C ARG A 322 18.88 -9.32 -3.42
N SER A 323 18.90 -8.27 -4.23
CA SER A 323 17.91 -7.21 -4.17
C SER A 323 16.52 -7.73 -4.50
N SER A 324 15.53 -7.30 -3.73
CA SER A 324 14.10 -7.51 -4.00
C SER A 324 13.53 -6.52 -5.01
N LEU A 325 14.24 -5.41 -5.27
CA LEU A 325 13.88 -4.40 -6.26
C LEU A 325 14.23 -4.90 -7.67
N ARG A 326 13.42 -4.48 -8.65
CA ARG A 326 13.72 -4.70 -10.08
C ARG A 326 14.98 -3.96 -10.52
N THR A 327 15.21 -2.78 -9.95
CA THR A 327 16.42 -1.99 -10.13
C THR A 327 17.04 -1.79 -8.76
N PRO A 328 18.13 -2.52 -8.44
CA PRO A 328 18.77 -2.42 -7.14
C PRO A 328 19.17 -0.99 -6.81
N LEU A 329 19.09 -0.62 -5.53
CA LEU A 329 19.63 0.65 -5.07
C LEU A 329 21.15 0.70 -5.33
N PRO A 330 21.72 1.88 -5.62
CA PRO A 330 23.17 2.03 -5.68
C PRO A 330 23.78 1.54 -4.36
N GLN A 331 24.77 0.67 -4.44
CA GLN A 331 25.55 0.30 -3.26
C GLN A 331 26.36 1.53 -2.82
N GLU A 332 26.16 1.97 -1.59
CA GLU A 332 27.07 2.93 -0.97
C GLU A 332 28.37 2.17 -0.68
N PHE A 333 29.38 2.39 -1.52
CA PHE A 333 30.74 2.00 -1.16
C PHE A 333 31.16 2.84 0.04
N THR A 334 31.02 2.29 1.24
CA THR A 334 31.77 2.79 2.39
C THR A 334 33.24 2.56 2.07
N HIS A 335 33.91 3.62 1.62
CA HIS A 335 35.36 3.66 1.64
C HIS A 335 35.80 3.57 3.11
N ALA A 336 36.03 2.35 3.58
CA ALA A 336 36.81 2.11 4.78
C ALA A 336 38.18 2.74 4.53
N SER A 337 38.45 3.87 5.20
CA SER A 337 39.79 4.45 5.33
C SER A 337 40.41 3.99 6.65
#